data_AF-A0A2S5KNY8-F1
#
_entry.id   AF-A0A2S5KNY8-F1
#
_cell.length_a   1.000
_cell.length_b   1.000
_cell.length_c   1.000
_cell.angle_alpha   90.00
_cell.angle_beta   90.00
_cell.angle_gamma   90.00
#
_symmetry.space_group_name_H-M   'P 1'
#
loop_
_entity.id
_entity.type
_entity.pdbx_description
1 polymer ?
#
loop_
_entity_poly.entity_id
_entity_poly.type
_entity_poly.pdbx_seq_one_letter_code
_entity_poly.pdbx_strand_id
1 'polypeptide(L)'
;MLLSIAFKVVVSTGVLTPKVAPTEDEDQLSSTDFYALMKQQSEGIAVMQQSIEQQTQTMAQMAKAIGGDGESSLMGQFKLLRTDLNDNHKELSRTVKDQQAEFGAFQERLWDQLQNFAEMLSKSATETVINALKDVIKDFNRNLTEQFGENFKQLNAAVERLVDWQENYRLQLEQMGAQYSQGVQAITATEQSVSHISEKAGVIPEVMALLQSVMEVNQHQIGELDRHLTAFSDVRDRAVEAVPEIRKQIDATLAGAQAVSREINEGMGEVAKQVEKVLSDSAVESARQITGSANELRSAIVTGSEEFVSNSHAVNSSLQSTSDVLKTHADESRQMLRDALDETNSVLRTMVTDMKEESGAVTRKLGEVGESVMRETDAIQQNFSRHLERMQEQLRESIESSVKEQRESTQKVLSGLSQHAEKALGDTGESLKKQIENLDRALEHELTKVMNHMGQSLATISGKFTTDYKGLVNEMDRIVRYQRSGNSV
;
A
#
# COMPACT_ATOMS: atom_id res chain seq x y z
N MET A 1 79.38 6.98 -69.97
CA MET A 1 80.57 6.09 -70.02
C MET A 1 80.73 5.29 -71.32
N LEU A 2 79.76 5.25 -72.25
CA LEU A 2 79.92 4.57 -73.56
C LEU A 2 80.61 5.44 -74.64
N LEU A 3 80.54 6.78 -74.54
CA LEU A 3 81.16 7.70 -75.51
C LEU A 3 82.70 7.80 -75.40
N SER A 4 83.28 7.48 -74.24
CA SER A 4 84.74 7.55 -74.04
C SER A 4 85.51 6.34 -74.60
N ILE A 5 84.81 5.23 -74.84
CA ILE A 5 85.39 4.01 -75.40
C ILE A 5 85.50 4.13 -76.93
N ALA A 6 84.49 4.73 -77.58
CA ALA A 6 84.50 4.99 -79.03
C ALA A 6 85.64 5.91 -79.45
N PHE A 7 85.95 6.94 -78.65
CA PHE A 7 87.04 7.87 -78.95
C PHE A 7 88.43 7.22 -78.87
N LYS A 8 88.66 6.31 -77.91
CA LYS A 8 89.95 5.60 -77.78
C LYS A 8 90.20 4.59 -78.91
N VAL A 9 89.15 3.98 -79.46
CA VAL A 9 89.27 3.03 -80.59
C VAL A 9 89.72 3.76 -81.86
N VAL A 10 89.15 4.95 -82.13
CA VAL A 10 89.45 5.77 -83.31
C VAL A 10 90.89 6.32 -83.29
N VAL A 11 91.46 6.56 -82.11
CA VAL A 11 92.86 7.01 -81.99
C VAL A 11 93.84 5.84 -82.12
N SER A 12 93.45 4.62 -81.75
CA SER A 12 94.32 3.43 -81.83
C SER A 12 94.49 2.85 -83.24
N THR A 13 93.58 3.16 -84.17
CA THR A 13 93.57 2.60 -85.53
C THR A 13 94.49 3.33 -86.52
N GLY A 14 95.31 4.29 -86.08
CA GLY A 14 96.44 4.82 -86.87
C GLY A 14 96.05 5.56 -88.16
N VAL A 15 94.79 5.97 -88.32
CA VAL A 15 94.28 6.67 -89.52
C VAL A 15 94.76 8.13 -89.59
N LEU A 16 95.36 8.66 -88.51
CA LEU A 16 95.81 10.05 -88.41
C LEU A 16 97.26 10.14 -87.94
N THR A 17 98.20 9.76 -88.80
CA THR A 17 99.59 10.23 -88.74
C THR A 17 100.10 10.47 -90.16
N PRO A 18 100.42 11.71 -90.57
CA PRO A 18 101.23 11.92 -91.76
C PRO A 18 102.71 11.73 -91.40
N LYS A 19 103.36 10.87 -92.20
CA LYS A 19 104.81 10.72 -92.31
C LYS A 19 105.45 12.05 -92.70
N VAL A 20 106.55 12.39 -92.05
CA VAL A 20 107.46 13.48 -92.42
C VAL A 20 108.62 12.90 -93.23
N ALA A 21 108.84 13.50 -94.41
CA ALA A 21 110.06 13.62 -95.25
C ALA A 21 110.93 12.37 -95.58
N PRO A 22 111.56 12.36 -96.77
CA PRO A 22 112.95 12.79 -96.87
C PRO A 22 113.17 13.73 -98.08
N THR A 23 113.64 14.98 -97.91
CA THR A 23 115.03 15.46 -97.81
C THR A 23 115.93 15.12 -99.01
N GLU A 24 116.06 16.14 -99.87
CA GLU A 24 117.31 16.69 -100.44
C GLU A 24 118.21 15.80 -101.31
N ASP A 25 118.29 16.14 -102.60
CA ASP A 25 119.56 16.58 -103.21
C ASP A 25 119.49 18.13 -103.15
N GLU A 26 120.28 18.85 -102.35
CA GLU A 26 121.74 19.05 -102.47
C GLU A 26 122.21 19.39 -103.90
N ASP A 27 121.52 20.37 -104.51
CA ASP A 27 122.11 21.37 -105.42
C ASP A 27 121.12 22.53 -105.64
N GLN A 28 120.95 23.34 -104.58
CA GLN A 28 120.37 24.70 -104.47
C GLN A 28 119.58 24.83 -103.14
N LEU A 29 120.23 24.71 -101.98
CA LEU A 29 119.55 25.05 -100.73
C LEU A 29 119.47 26.56 -100.58
N SER A 30 118.34 27.09 -101.05
CA SER A 30 117.96 28.48 -100.93
C SER A 30 117.88 28.85 -99.45
N SER A 31 118.34 30.06 -99.11
CA SER A 31 118.25 30.70 -97.78
C SER A 31 116.85 30.72 -97.14
N THR A 32 115.85 30.21 -97.85
CA THR A 32 114.46 30.03 -97.41
C THR A 32 114.26 28.85 -96.45
N ASP A 33 115.03 27.77 -96.54
CA ASP A 33 114.70 26.53 -95.82
C ASP A 33 115.17 26.53 -94.35
N PHE A 34 116.34 27.13 -94.07
CA PHE A 34 116.79 27.38 -92.70
C PHE A 34 115.91 28.42 -91.99
N TYR A 35 115.35 29.36 -92.76
CA TYR A 35 114.38 30.34 -92.26
C TYR A 35 113.03 29.68 -91.93
N ALA A 36 112.60 28.69 -92.73
CA ALA A 36 111.37 27.95 -92.49
C ALA A 36 111.41 27.12 -91.19
N LEU A 37 112.53 26.45 -90.88
CA LEU A 37 112.66 25.65 -89.66
C LEU A 37 112.72 26.51 -88.39
N MET A 38 113.48 27.62 -88.42
CA MET A 38 113.51 28.60 -87.32
C MET A 38 112.14 29.26 -87.12
N LYS A 39 111.42 29.55 -88.20
CA LYS A 39 110.05 30.09 -88.15
C LYS A 39 109.06 29.08 -87.58
N GLN A 40 109.15 27.80 -87.96
CA GLN A 40 108.29 26.74 -87.45
C GLN A 40 108.53 26.47 -85.94
N GLN A 41 109.77 26.52 -85.47
CA GLN A 41 110.07 26.39 -84.04
C GLN A 41 109.61 27.63 -83.23
N SER A 42 109.76 28.83 -83.78
CA SER A 42 109.20 30.06 -83.23
C SER A 42 107.67 30.03 -83.14
N GLU A 43 107.00 29.49 -84.17
CA GLU A 43 105.54 29.34 -84.19
C GLU A 43 105.08 28.27 -83.18
N GLY A 44 105.82 27.17 -83.01
CA GLY A 44 105.53 26.15 -82.01
C GLY A 44 105.63 26.65 -80.56
N ILE A 45 106.65 27.46 -80.25
CA ILE A 45 106.78 28.11 -78.93
C ILE A 45 105.66 29.14 -78.73
N ALA A 46 105.28 29.89 -79.77
CA ALA A 46 104.18 30.84 -79.71
C ALA A 46 102.82 30.15 -79.45
N VAL A 47 102.55 29.01 -80.09
CA VAL A 47 101.32 28.24 -79.87
C VAL A 47 101.30 27.61 -78.46
N MET A 48 102.44 27.12 -77.96
CA MET A 48 102.53 26.60 -76.59
C MET A 48 102.34 27.70 -75.55
N GLN A 49 102.91 28.89 -75.76
CA GLN A 49 102.72 30.04 -74.90
C GLN A 49 101.25 30.49 -74.90
N GLN A 50 100.61 30.50 -76.08
CA GLN A 50 99.18 30.78 -76.21
C GLN A 50 98.30 29.74 -75.49
N SER A 51 98.68 28.46 -75.51
CA SER A 51 97.97 27.39 -74.80
C SER A 51 98.09 27.52 -73.28
N ILE A 52 99.28 27.82 -72.75
CA ILE A 52 99.50 28.05 -71.31
C ILE A 52 98.77 29.32 -70.85
N GLU A 53 98.73 30.36 -71.68
CA GLU A 53 98.02 31.60 -71.39
C GLU A 53 96.49 31.39 -71.39
N GLN A 54 95.95 30.60 -72.32
CA GLN A 54 94.56 30.16 -72.29
C GLN A 54 94.23 29.28 -71.08
N GLN A 55 95.15 28.39 -70.67
CA GLN A 55 94.96 27.57 -69.48
C GLN A 55 94.99 28.40 -68.19
N THR A 56 95.87 29.40 -68.13
CA THR A 56 95.95 30.35 -67.00
C THR A 56 94.70 31.22 -66.94
N GLN A 57 94.18 31.67 -68.09
CA GLN A 57 92.91 32.41 -68.14
C GLN A 57 91.71 31.56 -67.72
N THR A 58 91.63 30.29 -68.13
CA THR A 58 90.53 29.39 -67.72
C THR A 58 90.61 29.05 -66.22
N MET A 59 91.80 28.85 -65.65
CA MET A 59 91.98 28.74 -64.20
C MET A 59 91.60 30.03 -63.47
N ALA A 60 91.95 31.21 -63.99
CA ALA A 60 91.55 32.48 -63.41
C ALA A 60 90.03 32.71 -63.45
N GLN A 61 89.36 32.30 -64.53
CA GLN A 61 87.90 32.35 -64.64
C GLN A 61 87.22 31.36 -63.67
N MET A 62 87.77 30.15 -63.49
CA MET A 62 87.27 29.19 -62.51
C MET A 62 87.46 29.69 -61.07
N ALA A 63 88.62 30.26 -60.76
CA ALA A 63 88.87 30.89 -59.45
C ALA A 63 87.88 32.04 -59.18
N LYS A 64 87.55 32.85 -60.20
CA LYS A 64 86.55 33.92 -60.11
C LYS A 64 85.11 33.39 -59.96
N ALA A 65 84.78 32.27 -60.60
CA ALA A 65 83.47 31.62 -60.46
C ALA A 65 83.29 30.96 -59.08
N ILE A 66 84.36 30.51 -58.43
CA ILE A 66 84.30 29.85 -57.12
C ILE A 66 84.41 30.86 -55.97
N GLY A 67 85.39 31.76 -56.03
CA GLY A 67 85.75 32.67 -54.92
C GLY A 67 85.53 34.15 -55.19
N GLY A 68 84.94 34.53 -56.33
CA GLY A 68 84.60 35.92 -56.61
C GLY A 68 83.51 36.44 -55.67
N ASP A 69 83.44 37.76 -55.47
CA ASP A 69 82.42 38.41 -54.61
C ASP A 69 81.13 38.75 -55.37
N GLY A 70 80.98 38.28 -56.62
CA GLY A 70 79.81 38.53 -57.46
C GLY A 70 78.70 37.50 -57.22
N GLU A 71 77.43 37.90 -57.43
CA GLU A 71 76.23 37.05 -57.26
C GLU A 71 76.23 35.76 -58.11
N SER A 72 77.00 35.74 -59.21
CA SER A 72 77.17 34.56 -60.07
C SER A 72 78.22 33.57 -59.56
N SER A 73 78.97 33.91 -58.51
CA SER A 73 79.96 33.02 -57.91
C SER A 73 79.31 32.04 -56.91
N LEU A 74 79.93 30.89 -56.68
CA LEU A 74 79.43 29.92 -55.70
C LEU A 74 79.40 30.50 -54.28
N MET A 75 80.38 31.33 -53.91
CA MET A 75 80.41 32.00 -52.61
C MET A 75 79.31 33.07 -52.49
N GLY A 76 79.03 33.81 -53.57
CA GLY A 76 77.93 34.77 -53.65
C GLY A 76 76.56 34.09 -53.51
N GLN A 77 76.34 32.99 -54.23
CA GLN A 77 75.14 32.15 -54.10
C GLN A 77 74.99 31.58 -52.68
N PHE A 78 76.08 31.17 -52.03
CA PHE A 78 76.04 30.68 -50.65
C PHE A 78 75.70 31.80 -49.64
N LYS A 79 76.19 33.02 -49.88
CA LYS A 79 75.87 34.20 -49.07
C LYS A 79 74.40 34.60 -49.23
N LEU A 80 73.86 34.57 -50.46
CA LEU A 80 72.44 34.80 -50.71
C LEU A 80 71.58 33.73 -50.04
N LEU A 81 71.91 32.46 -50.20
CA LEU A 81 71.18 31.35 -49.59
C LEU A 81 71.20 31.42 -48.05
N ARG A 82 72.33 31.82 -47.44
CA ARG A 82 72.39 32.07 -46.00
C ARG A 82 71.54 33.27 -45.57
N THR A 83 71.45 34.30 -46.41
CA THR A 83 70.61 35.49 -46.14
C THR A 83 69.14 35.12 -46.21
N ASP A 84 68.72 34.41 -47.27
CA ASP A 84 67.37 33.88 -47.43
C ASP A 84 66.98 32.93 -46.29
N LEU A 85 67.89 32.04 -45.88
CA LEU A 85 67.65 31.16 -44.72
C LEU A 85 67.46 31.95 -43.42
N ASN A 86 68.21 33.04 -43.24
CA ASN A 86 68.12 33.86 -42.04
C ASN A 86 66.84 34.72 -42.02
N ASP A 87 66.42 35.22 -43.19
CA ASP A 87 65.19 36.00 -43.33
C ASP A 87 63.95 35.10 -43.19
N ASN A 88 63.99 33.90 -43.77
CA ASN A 88 62.93 32.89 -43.59
C ASN A 88 62.84 32.43 -42.12
N HIS A 89 63.97 32.26 -41.43
CA HIS A 89 63.97 31.96 -39.99
C HIS A 89 63.37 33.09 -39.14
N LYS A 90 63.60 34.36 -39.50
CA LYS A 90 62.97 35.52 -38.84
C LYS A 90 61.47 35.58 -39.11
N GLU A 91 61.03 35.30 -40.33
CA GLU A 91 59.61 35.26 -40.71
C GLU A 91 58.89 34.15 -39.95
N LEU A 92 59.44 32.93 -39.94
CA LEU A 92 58.91 31.81 -39.17
C LEU A 92 58.83 32.13 -37.66
N SER A 93 59.87 32.78 -37.12
CA SER A 93 59.88 33.20 -35.71
C SER A 93 58.84 34.27 -35.39
N ARG A 94 58.50 35.13 -36.36
CA ARG A 94 57.39 36.10 -36.23
C ARG A 94 56.05 35.38 -36.27
N THR A 95 55.82 34.50 -37.24
CA THR A 95 54.58 33.72 -37.34
C THR A 95 54.30 32.91 -36.07
N VAL A 96 55.34 32.28 -35.49
CA VAL A 96 55.21 31.53 -34.23
C VAL A 96 54.85 32.46 -33.06
N LYS A 97 55.43 33.67 -32.99
CA LYS A 97 55.09 34.65 -31.95
C LYS A 97 53.66 35.18 -32.10
N ASP A 98 53.23 35.45 -33.33
CA ASP A 98 51.88 35.94 -33.61
C ASP A 98 50.83 34.85 -33.31
N GLN A 99 51.11 33.59 -33.65
CA GLN A 99 50.27 32.45 -33.25
C GLN A 99 50.18 32.30 -31.74
N GLN A 100 51.28 32.50 -31.01
CA GLN A 100 51.29 32.39 -29.56
C GLN A 100 50.53 33.54 -28.89
N ALA A 101 50.55 34.74 -29.48
CA ALA A 101 49.75 35.87 -29.03
C ALA A 101 48.25 35.66 -29.31
N GLU A 102 47.87 35.17 -30.50
CA GLU A 102 46.48 34.82 -30.81
C GLU A 102 45.96 33.69 -29.92
N PHE A 103 46.79 32.68 -29.64
CA PHE A 103 46.44 31.59 -28.73
C PHE A 103 46.22 32.09 -27.29
N GLY A 104 47.06 33.01 -26.82
CA GLY A 104 46.87 33.68 -25.54
C GLY A 104 45.55 34.45 -25.47
N ALA A 105 45.24 35.25 -26.50
CA ALA A 105 43.99 36.00 -26.58
C ALA A 105 42.76 35.08 -26.71
N PHE A 106 42.88 33.95 -27.41
CA PHE A 106 41.84 32.92 -27.47
C PHE A 106 41.62 32.29 -26.10
N GLN A 107 42.68 31.94 -25.38
CA GLN A 107 42.59 31.35 -24.04
C GLN A 107 41.91 32.32 -23.05
N GLU A 108 42.23 33.62 -23.14
CA GLU A 108 41.62 34.64 -22.30
C GLU A 108 40.12 34.79 -22.60
N ARG A 109 39.73 34.86 -23.88
CA ARG A 109 38.30 34.87 -24.29
C ARG A 109 37.57 33.59 -23.89
N LEU A 110 38.23 32.45 -23.97
CA LEU A 110 37.66 31.16 -23.59
C LEU A 110 37.46 31.07 -22.08
N TRP A 111 38.38 31.63 -21.28
CA TRP A 111 38.21 31.77 -19.83
C TRP A 111 37.05 32.71 -19.48
N ASP A 112 36.94 33.86 -20.13
CA ASP A 112 35.82 34.78 -19.93
C ASP A 112 34.49 34.12 -20.31
N GLN A 113 34.43 33.38 -21.42
CA GLN A 113 33.23 32.63 -21.81
C GLN A 113 32.91 31.51 -20.82
N LEU A 114 33.91 30.76 -20.33
CA LEU A 114 33.73 29.73 -19.31
C LEU A 114 33.27 30.31 -17.97
N GLN A 115 33.81 31.46 -17.56
CA GLN A 115 33.43 32.15 -16.32
C GLN A 115 31.99 32.67 -16.41
N ASN A 116 31.62 33.29 -17.53
CA ASN A 116 30.25 33.73 -17.79
C ASN A 116 29.28 32.53 -17.86
N PHE A 117 29.70 31.41 -18.44
CA PHE A 117 28.90 30.18 -18.47
C PHE A 117 28.75 29.57 -17.06
N ALA A 118 29.81 29.59 -16.25
CA ALA A 118 29.77 29.14 -14.86
C ALA A 118 28.86 30.03 -13.99
N GLU A 119 28.90 31.37 -14.18
CA GLU A 119 27.96 32.29 -13.54
C GLU A 119 26.52 32.04 -13.99
N MET A 120 26.28 31.84 -15.29
CA MET A 120 24.94 31.58 -15.83
C MET A 120 24.38 30.23 -15.34
N LEU A 121 25.22 29.19 -15.26
CA LEU A 121 24.87 27.90 -14.67
C LEU A 121 24.57 28.02 -13.17
N SER A 122 25.40 28.78 -12.43
CA SER A 122 25.26 28.93 -10.98
C SER A 122 24.04 29.75 -10.57
N LYS A 123 23.61 30.73 -11.37
CA LYS A 123 22.50 31.64 -11.01
C LYS A 123 21.14 31.19 -11.55
N SER A 124 21.06 30.63 -12.75
CA SER A 124 19.74 30.42 -13.38
C SER A 124 19.16 29.02 -13.14
N ALA A 125 19.97 27.97 -13.14
CA ALA A 125 19.49 26.60 -12.97
C ALA A 125 19.47 26.17 -11.49
N THR A 126 20.51 26.50 -10.73
CA THR A 126 20.65 26.06 -9.33
C THR A 126 19.70 26.81 -8.39
N GLU A 127 19.50 28.11 -8.59
CA GLU A 127 18.61 28.91 -7.74
C GLU A 127 17.13 28.55 -7.96
N THR A 128 16.73 28.33 -9.21
CA THR A 128 15.37 27.86 -9.54
C THR A 128 15.09 26.47 -8.98
N VAL A 129 16.08 25.56 -9.05
CA VAL A 129 15.96 24.21 -8.47
C VAL A 129 15.96 24.25 -6.94
N ILE A 130 16.81 25.06 -6.30
CA ILE A 130 16.84 25.20 -4.84
C ILE A 130 15.55 25.84 -4.34
N ASN A 131 15.02 26.85 -5.03
CA ASN A 131 13.74 27.48 -4.66
C ASN A 131 12.57 26.51 -4.88
N ALA A 132 12.53 25.77 -5.99
CA ALA A 132 11.54 24.72 -6.20
C ALA A 132 11.63 23.62 -5.12
N LEU A 133 12.84 23.22 -4.72
CA LEU A 133 13.04 22.25 -3.64
C LEU A 133 12.61 22.83 -2.28
N LYS A 134 12.90 24.11 -2.01
CA LYS A 134 12.46 24.81 -0.80
C LYS A 134 10.94 24.92 -0.72
N ASP A 135 10.29 25.20 -1.83
CA ASP A 135 8.84 25.30 -1.91
C ASP A 135 8.21 23.92 -1.74
N VAL A 136 8.77 22.88 -2.35
CA VAL A 136 8.35 21.48 -2.12
C VAL A 136 8.57 21.07 -0.65
N ILE A 137 9.68 21.45 -0.02
CA ILE A 137 9.93 21.15 1.40
C ILE A 137 8.97 21.96 2.30
N LYS A 138 8.65 23.20 1.94
CA LYS A 138 7.63 23.99 2.65
C LYS A 138 6.25 23.37 2.52
N ASP A 139 5.85 22.96 1.32
CA ASP A 139 4.58 22.30 1.08
C ASP A 139 4.52 20.91 1.71
N PHE A 140 5.64 20.19 1.73
CA PHE A 140 5.77 18.92 2.44
C PHE A 140 5.64 19.12 3.95
N ASN A 141 6.34 20.08 4.55
CA ASN A 141 6.23 20.38 5.98
C ASN A 141 4.84 20.94 6.35
N ARG A 142 4.22 21.73 5.47
CA ARG A 142 2.83 22.20 5.65
C ARG A 142 1.86 21.03 5.62
N ASN A 143 1.94 20.14 4.63
CA ASN A 143 1.11 18.93 4.58
C ASN A 143 1.39 17.97 5.74
N LEU A 144 2.64 17.85 6.19
CA LEU A 144 3.02 17.02 7.33
C LEU A 144 2.49 17.59 8.66
N THR A 145 2.39 18.90 8.78
CA THR A 145 1.83 19.54 9.97
C THR A 145 0.29 19.57 9.94
N GLU A 146 -0.32 19.90 8.80
CA GLU A 146 -1.78 20.02 8.67
C GLU A 146 -2.45 18.67 8.43
N GLN A 147 -2.13 17.96 7.34
CA GLN A 147 -2.86 16.74 6.99
C GLN A 147 -2.46 15.55 7.86
N PHE A 148 -1.17 15.39 8.17
CA PHE A 148 -0.75 14.31 9.08
C PHE A 148 -1.02 14.66 10.54
N GLY A 149 -0.85 15.93 10.96
CA GLY A 149 -1.21 16.35 12.31
C GLY A 149 -2.70 16.17 12.61
N GLU A 150 -3.59 16.53 11.67
CA GLU A 150 -5.01 16.33 11.84
C GLU A 150 -5.42 14.85 11.74
N ASN A 151 -4.78 14.06 10.88
CA ASN A 151 -4.94 12.61 10.88
C ASN A 151 -4.50 11.97 12.20
N PHE A 152 -3.39 12.41 12.81
CA PHE A 152 -2.96 11.91 14.12
C PHE A 152 -3.92 12.32 15.23
N LYS A 153 -4.52 13.52 15.17
CA LYS A 153 -5.60 13.92 16.09
C LYS A 153 -6.83 13.04 15.95
N GLN A 154 -7.29 12.80 14.72
CA GLN A 154 -8.44 11.93 14.45
C GLN A 154 -8.16 10.48 14.84
N LEU A 155 -6.94 9.99 14.57
CA LEU A 155 -6.49 8.68 14.99
C LEU A 155 -6.46 8.59 16.52
N ASN A 156 -5.93 9.59 17.22
CA ASN A 156 -5.90 9.60 18.68
C ASN A 156 -7.32 9.61 19.26
N ALA A 157 -8.23 10.39 18.69
CA ALA A 157 -9.65 10.38 19.08
C ALA A 157 -10.33 9.04 18.79
N ALA A 158 -9.97 8.37 17.69
CA ALA A 158 -10.46 7.03 17.38
C ALA A 158 -9.91 5.98 18.37
N VAL A 159 -8.63 6.10 18.76
CA VAL A 159 -8.00 5.24 19.77
C VAL A 159 -8.62 5.46 21.14
N GLU A 160 -8.87 6.70 21.56
CA GLU A 160 -9.58 7.01 22.80
C GLU A 160 -10.98 6.39 22.82
N ARG A 161 -11.75 6.54 21.74
CA ARG A 161 -13.06 5.88 21.62
C ARG A 161 -12.97 4.35 21.69
N LEU A 162 -11.88 3.77 21.19
CA LEU A 162 -11.65 2.33 21.25
C LEU A 162 -11.31 1.89 22.69
N VAL A 163 -10.56 2.70 23.43
CA VAL A 163 -10.30 2.49 24.86
C VAL A 163 -11.58 2.62 25.68
N ASP A 164 -12.40 3.64 25.41
CA ASP A 164 -13.71 3.79 26.05
C ASP A 164 -14.63 2.60 25.73
N TRP A 165 -14.62 2.14 24.48
CA TRP A 165 -15.34 0.94 24.08
C TRP A 165 -14.82 -0.31 24.80
N GLN A 166 -13.50 -0.45 24.94
CA GLN A 166 -12.88 -1.57 25.67
C GLN A 166 -13.29 -1.57 27.14
N GLU A 167 -13.31 -0.41 27.81
CA GLU A 167 -13.71 -0.34 29.22
C GLU A 167 -15.21 -0.64 29.40
N ASN A 168 -16.06 -0.10 28.51
CA ASN A 168 -17.48 -0.43 28.50
C ASN A 168 -17.71 -1.93 28.23
N TYR A 169 -16.95 -2.53 27.31
CA TYR A 169 -17.03 -3.95 27.02
C TYR A 169 -16.56 -4.82 28.21
N ARG A 170 -15.51 -4.38 28.93
CA ARG A 170 -15.06 -5.03 30.18
C ARG A 170 -16.17 -5.04 31.23
N LEU A 171 -16.83 -3.90 31.45
CA LEU A 171 -17.96 -3.79 32.37
C LEU A 171 -19.13 -4.69 31.96
N GLN A 172 -19.43 -4.75 30.66
CA GLN A 172 -20.49 -5.62 30.15
C GLN A 172 -20.17 -7.11 30.36
N LEU A 173 -18.91 -7.52 30.15
CA LEU A 173 -18.47 -8.90 30.43
C LEU A 173 -18.53 -9.23 31.92
N GLU A 174 -18.19 -8.29 32.80
CA GLU A 174 -18.30 -8.45 34.24
C GLU A 174 -19.76 -8.65 34.67
N GLN A 175 -20.67 -7.82 34.15
CA GLN A 175 -22.11 -7.94 34.42
C GLN A 175 -22.69 -9.25 33.87
N MET A 176 -22.29 -9.64 32.66
CA MET A 176 -22.68 -10.91 32.06
C MET A 176 -22.15 -12.11 32.87
N GLY A 177 -20.92 -12.04 33.37
CA GLY A 177 -20.35 -13.05 34.26
C GLY A 177 -21.15 -13.20 35.55
N ALA A 178 -21.58 -12.09 36.17
CA ALA A 178 -22.44 -12.12 37.35
C ALA A 178 -23.81 -12.77 37.05
N GLN A 179 -24.43 -12.42 35.92
CA GLN A 179 -25.71 -13.01 35.50
C GLN A 179 -25.59 -14.52 35.20
N TYR A 180 -24.51 -14.95 34.53
CA TYR A 180 -24.26 -16.38 34.30
C TYR A 180 -24.10 -17.15 35.61
N SER A 181 -23.38 -16.58 36.58
CA SER A 181 -23.22 -17.20 37.90
C SER A 181 -24.57 -17.38 38.61
N GLN A 182 -25.45 -16.36 38.59
CA GLN A 182 -26.81 -16.48 39.11
C GLN A 182 -27.64 -17.53 38.35
N GLY A 183 -27.52 -17.58 37.02
CA GLY A 183 -28.19 -18.58 36.20
C GLY A 183 -27.77 -20.01 36.57
N VAL A 184 -26.48 -20.24 36.79
CA VAL A 184 -25.97 -21.54 37.24
C VAL A 184 -26.51 -21.90 38.61
N GLN A 185 -26.52 -20.97 39.56
CA GLN A 185 -27.09 -21.21 40.90
C GLN A 185 -28.57 -21.56 40.85
N ALA A 186 -29.36 -20.86 40.02
CA ALA A 186 -30.78 -21.14 39.84
C ALA A 186 -31.01 -22.54 39.24
N ILE A 187 -30.18 -22.96 38.28
CA ILE A 187 -30.22 -24.31 37.70
C ILE A 187 -29.90 -25.36 38.76
N THR A 188 -28.85 -25.16 39.57
CA THR A 188 -28.50 -26.08 40.67
C THR A 188 -29.62 -26.16 41.73
N ALA A 189 -30.25 -25.04 42.08
CA ALA A 189 -31.39 -25.05 42.99
C ALA A 189 -32.60 -25.79 42.39
N THR A 190 -32.81 -25.67 41.08
CA THR A 190 -33.84 -26.40 40.34
C THR A 190 -33.55 -27.90 40.34
N GLU A 191 -32.31 -28.30 40.09
CA GLU A 191 -31.85 -29.70 40.16
C GLU A 191 -32.16 -30.30 41.55
N GLN A 192 -31.79 -29.59 42.63
CA GLN A 192 -32.09 -30.03 44.00
C GLN A 192 -33.59 -30.17 44.26
N SER A 193 -34.39 -29.20 43.80
CA SER A 193 -35.84 -29.24 43.95
C SER A 193 -36.45 -30.42 43.19
N VAL A 194 -35.99 -30.70 41.97
CA VAL A 194 -36.43 -31.84 41.17
C VAL A 194 -36.02 -33.16 41.81
N SER A 195 -34.80 -33.24 42.38
CA SER A 195 -34.35 -34.41 43.13
C SER A 195 -35.25 -34.68 44.34
N HIS A 196 -35.60 -33.64 45.12
CA HIS A 196 -36.53 -33.78 46.24
C HIS A 196 -37.94 -34.19 45.81
N ILE A 197 -38.45 -33.65 44.70
CA ILE A 197 -39.74 -34.06 44.14
C ILE A 197 -39.70 -35.53 43.75
N SER A 198 -38.63 -35.97 43.07
CA SER A 198 -38.44 -37.37 42.69
C SER A 198 -38.40 -38.30 43.91
N GLU A 199 -37.68 -37.92 44.96
CA GLU A 199 -37.60 -38.68 46.22
C GLU A 199 -38.99 -38.79 46.89
N LYS A 200 -39.72 -37.68 47.02
CA LYS A 200 -41.06 -37.67 47.63
C LYS A 200 -42.10 -38.39 46.77
N ALA A 201 -41.99 -38.31 45.46
CA ALA A 201 -42.84 -39.06 44.54
C ALA A 201 -42.64 -40.58 44.67
N GLY A 202 -41.44 -41.03 45.05
CA GLY A 202 -41.14 -42.44 45.32
C GLY A 202 -41.94 -43.06 46.47
N VAL A 203 -42.49 -42.23 47.38
CA VAL A 203 -43.32 -42.69 48.52
C VAL A 203 -44.79 -42.90 48.12
N ILE A 204 -45.23 -42.34 46.99
CA ILE A 204 -46.62 -42.45 46.53
C ILE A 204 -47.05 -43.92 46.33
N PRO A 205 -46.27 -44.79 45.66
CA PRO A 205 -46.63 -46.20 45.51
C PRO A 205 -46.79 -46.94 46.85
N GLU A 206 -45.95 -46.65 47.85
CA GLU A 206 -46.06 -47.25 49.18
C GLU A 206 -47.35 -46.84 49.88
N VAL A 207 -47.71 -45.55 49.81
CA VAL A 207 -48.97 -45.05 50.36
C VAL A 207 -50.18 -45.64 49.63
N MET A 208 -50.11 -45.80 48.30
CA MET A 208 -51.17 -46.45 47.53
C MET A 208 -51.33 -47.93 47.88
N ALA A 209 -50.23 -48.65 48.15
CA ALA A 209 -50.29 -50.04 48.62
C ALA A 209 -50.93 -50.14 50.02
N LEU A 210 -50.59 -49.21 50.93
CA LEU A 210 -51.23 -49.15 52.25
C LEU A 210 -52.73 -48.84 52.13
N LEU A 211 -53.10 -47.91 51.25
CA LEU A 211 -54.50 -47.57 51.00
C LEU A 211 -55.29 -48.76 50.44
N GLN A 212 -54.69 -49.57 49.56
CA GLN A 212 -55.30 -50.81 49.09
C GLN A 212 -55.62 -51.75 50.25
N SER A 213 -54.68 -51.94 51.19
CA SER A 213 -54.92 -52.77 52.37
C SER A 213 -56.08 -52.25 53.23
N VAL A 214 -56.15 -50.93 53.44
CA VAL A 214 -57.28 -50.31 54.17
C VAL A 214 -58.60 -50.51 53.43
N MET A 215 -58.62 -50.40 52.10
CA MET A 215 -59.83 -50.65 51.31
C MET A 215 -60.27 -52.12 51.38
N GLU A 216 -59.34 -53.07 51.38
CA GLU A 216 -59.66 -54.50 51.53
C GLU A 216 -60.27 -54.80 52.91
N VAL A 217 -59.69 -54.24 53.99
CA VAL A 217 -60.24 -54.38 55.35
C VAL A 217 -61.62 -53.74 55.45
N ASN A 218 -61.80 -52.54 54.88
CA ASN A 218 -63.09 -51.87 54.89
C ASN A 218 -64.15 -52.67 54.11
N GLN A 219 -63.78 -53.22 52.95
CA GLN A 219 -64.67 -54.06 52.16
C GLN A 219 -65.06 -55.34 52.91
N HIS A 220 -64.13 -55.93 53.66
CA HIS A 220 -64.40 -57.07 54.54
C HIS A 220 -65.38 -56.70 55.66
N GLN A 221 -65.17 -55.56 56.33
CA GLN A 221 -66.07 -55.06 57.39
C GLN A 221 -67.49 -54.81 56.87
N ILE A 222 -67.63 -54.26 55.65
CA ILE A 222 -68.94 -54.10 55.00
C ILE A 222 -69.62 -55.47 54.80
N GLY A 223 -68.86 -56.49 54.40
CA GLY A 223 -69.38 -57.85 54.26
C GLY A 223 -69.79 -58.50 55.59
N GLU A 224 -69.05 -58.25 56.68
CA GLU A 224 -69.46 -58.70 58.02
C GLU A 224 -70.73 -57.98 58.51
N LEU A 225 -70.84 -56.68 58.25
CA LEU A 225 -72.05 -55.90 58.53
C LEU A 225 -73.28 -56.49 57.82
N ASP A 226 -73.15 -56.85 56.54
CA ASP A 226 -74.21 -57.52 55.78
C ASP A 226 -74.61 -58.87 56.40
N ARG A 227 -73.62 -59.67 56.84
CA ARG A 227 -73.86 -60.94 57.55
C ARG A 227 -74.55 -60.72 58.89
N HIS A 228 -74.13 -59.72 59.67
CA HIS A 228 -74.75 -59.39 60.95
C HIS A 228 -76.19 -58.93 60.76
N LEU A 229 -76.47 -58.10 59.75
CA LEU A 229 -77.83 -57.67 59.41
C LEU A 229 -78.71 -58.85 58.99
N THR A 230 -78.15 -59.79 58.21
CA THR A 230 -78.86 -61.01 57.82
C THR A 230 -79.15 -61.91 59.03
N ALA A 231 -78.16 -62.15 59.90
CA ALA A 231 -78.36 -62.93 61.12
C ALA A 231 -79.38 -62.27 62.06
N PHE A 232 -79.41 -60.94 62.11
CA PHE A 232 -80.41 -60.21 62.87
C PHE A 232 -81.83 -60.37 62.28
N SER A 233 -81.96 -60.42 60.96
CA SER A 233 -83.21 -60.77 60.28
C SER A 233 -83.65 -62.20 60.63
N ASP A 234 -82.74 -63.17 60.61
CA ASP A 234 -83.05 -64.56 60.95
C ASP A 234 -83.46 -64.72 62.43
N VAL A 235 -82.82 -63.98 63.35
CA VAL A 235 -83.20 -63.95 64.76
C VAL A 235 -84.59 -63.36 64.93
N ARG A 236 -84.93 -62.29 64.21
CA ARG A 236 -86.30 -61.74 64.20
C ARG A 236 -87.30 -62.80 63.74
N ASP A 237 -87.01 -63.49 62.65
CA ASP A 237 -87.95 -64.45 62.07
C ASP A 237 -88.14 -65.68 62.99
N ARG A 238 -87.05 -66.22 63.56
CA ARG A 238 -87.12 -67.30 64.57
C ARG A 238 -87.78 -66.86 65.88
N ALA A 239 -87.59 -65.61 66.30
CA ALA A 239 -88.27 -65.09 67.48
C ALA A 239 -89.78 -64.98 67.25
N VAL A 240 -90.22 -64.61 66.04
CA VAL A 240 -91.64 -64.60 65.65
C VAL A 240 -92.23 -66.02 65.64
N GLU A 241 -91.47 -67.03 65.19
CA GLU A 241 -91.89 -68.44 65.21
C GLU A 241 -91.92 -69.07 66.61
N ALA A 242 -91.04 -68.64 67.52
CA ALA A 242 -90.96 -69.21 68.87
C ALA A 242 -92.13 -68.81 69.78
N VAL A 243 -92.78 -67.67 69.53
CA VAL A 243 -93.92 -67.17 70.32
C VAL A 243 -95.09 -68.18 70.40
N PRO A 244 -95.57 -68.79 69.29
CA PRO A 244 -96.60 -69.82 69.36
C PRO A 244 -96.18 -71.09 70.12
N GLU A 245 -94.92 -71.51 70.03
CA GLU A 245 -94.45 -72.72 70.72
C GLU A 245 -94.31 -72.50 72.23
N ILE A 246 -93.93 -71.29 72.66
CA ILE A 246 -93.97 -70.90 74.09
C ILE A 246 -95.41 -70.98 74.63
N ARG A 247 -96.40 -70.51 73.88
CA ARG A 247 -97.81 -70.60 74.29
C ARG A 247 -98.26 -72.06 74.46
N LYS A 248 -97.86 -72.93 73.53
CA LYS A 248 -98.18 -74.37 73.56
C LYS A 248 -97.50 -75.10 74.72
N GLN A 249 -96.26 -74.77 75.03
CA GLN A 249 -95.54 -75.29 76.21
C GLN A 249 -96.20 -74.84 77.52
N ILE A 250 -96.66 -73.58 77.61
CA ILE A 250 -97.41 -73.08 78.77
C ILE A 250 -98.71 -73.86 78.97
N ASP A 251 -99.46 -74.13 77.89
CA ASP A 251 -100.70 -74.93 77.94
C ASP A 251 -100.43 -76.39 78.35
N ALA A 252 -99.35 -77.00 77.85
CA ALA A 252 -98.93 -78.35 78.23
C ALA A 252 -98.48 -78.46 79.70
N THR A 253 -97.80 -77.42 80.20
CA THR A 253 -97.34 -77.34 81.59
C THR A 253 -98.54 -77.21 82.55
N LEU A 254 -99.59 -76.49 82.14
CA LEU A 254 -100.83 -76.35 82.90
C LEU A 254 -101.61 -77.68 83.00
N ALA A 255 -101.51 -78.54 81.98
CA ALA A 255 -102.09 -79.89 81.99
C ALA A 255 -101.27 -80.88 82.86
N GLY A 256 -99.94 -80.79 82.83
CA GLY A 256 -99.05 -81.61 83.66
C GLY A 256 -99.23 -81.34 85.17
N ALA A 257 -99.52 -80.09 85.54
CA ALA A 257 -99.79 -79.71 86.92
C ALA A 257 -101.06 -80.38 87.51
N GLN A 258 -102.04 -80.75 86.69
CA GLN A 258 -103.24 -81.50 87.14
C GLN A 258 -102.95 -83.00 87.39
N ALA A 259 -101.95 -83.57 86.73
CA ALA A 259 -101.55 -84.98 86.91
C ALA A 259 -100.70 -85.20 88.17
N VAL A 260 -99.79 -84.25 88.46
CA VAL A 260 -98.89 -84.27 89.63
C VAL A 260 -99.66 -84.28 90.95
N SER A 261 -100.85 -83.66 91.01
CA SER A 261 -101.69 -83.65 92.21
C SER A 261 -102.19 -85.04 92.64
N ARG A 262 -102.09 -86.07 91.80
CA ARG A 262 -102.59 -87.43 92.10
C ARG A 262 -101.50 -88.36 92.67
N GLU A 263 -100.23 -88.03 92.47
CA GLU A 263 -99.08 -88.89 92.77
C GLU A 263 -98.33 -88.47 94.06
N ILE A 264 -98.60 -87.26 94.55
CA ILE A 264 -98.03 -86.71 95.81
C ILE A 264 -98.55 -87.43 97.07
N ASN A 265 -99.70 -88.11 97.02
CA ASN A 265 -100.35 -88.71 98.19
C ASN A 265 -99.66 -89.98 98.74
N GLU A 266 -98.71 -90.60 98.03
CA GLU A 266 -98.12 -91.89 98.43
C GLU A 266 -96.64 -91.82 98.89
N GLY A 267 -95.91 -90.71 98.64
CA GLY A 267 -94.44 -90.67 98.83
C GLY A 267 -93.89 -89.75 99.94
N MET A 268 -94.72 -89.05 100.71
CA MET A 268 -94.30 -87.92 101.56
C MET A 268 -93.91 -88.26 103.02
N GLY A 269 -93.51 -89.50 103.31
CA GLY A 269 -93.12 -89.90 104.68
C GLY A 269 -91.64 -89.67 105.04
N GLU A 270 -90.73 -89.89 104.09
CA GLU A 270 -89.28 -89.99 104.38
C GLU A 270 -88.45 -88.85 103.77
N VAL A 271 -88.98 -88.19 102.72
CA VAL A 271 -88.31 -87.12 101.98
C VAL A 271 -88.32 -85.78 102.76
N ALA A 272 -89.34 -85.54 103.59
CA ALA A 272 -89.58 -84.25 104.23
C ALA A 272 -88.43 -83.78 105.16
N LYS A 273 -87.73 -84.69 105.84
CA LYS A 273 -86.67 -84.31 106.80
C LYS A 273 -85.30 -84.04 106.17
N GLN A 274 -85.01 -84.62 105.01
CA GLN A 274 -83.71 -84.44 104.34
C GLN A 274 -83.73 -83.29 103.33
N VAL A 275 -84.89 -83.04 102.72
CA VAL A 275 -85.11 -82.00 101.70
C VAL A 275 -85.14 -80.59 102.32
N GLU A 276 -85.74 -80.40 103.49
CA GLU A 276 -85.85 -79.07 104.13
C GLU A 276 -84.47 -78.44 104.41
N LYS A 277 -83.50 -79.24 104.85
CA LYS A 277 -82.16 -78.75 105.20
C LYS A 277 -81.30 -78.47 103.96
N VAL A 278 -81.28 -79.39 102.99
CA VAL A 278 -80.40 -79.27 101.80
C VAL A 278 -80.91 -78.21 100.82
N LEU A 279 -82.24 -78.09 100.62
CA LEU A 279 -82.78 -77.04 99.76
C LEU A 279 -82.66 -75.65 100.38
N SER A 280 -82.77 -75.50 101.70
CA SER A 280 -82.62 -74.19 102.34
C SER A 280 -81.20 -73.64 102.19
N ASP A 281 -80.18 -74.44 102.49
CA ASP A 281 -78.79 -74.00 102.40
C ASP A 281 -78.34 -73.78 100.94
N SER A 282 -78.72 -74.70 100.03
CA SER A 282 -78.34 -74.60 98.61
C SER A 282 -79.07 -73.46 97.88
N ALA A 283 -80.34 -73.19 98.22
CA ALA A 283 -81.08 -72.06 97.65
C ALA A 283 -80.53 -70.71 98.14
N VAL A 284 -80.13 -70.61 99.40
CA VAL A 284 -79.53 -69.39 99.96
C VAL A 284 -78.16 -69.09 99.34
N GLU A 285 -77.31 -70.11 99.15
CA GLU A 285 -75.98 -69.92 98.54
C GLU A 285 -76.09 -69.59 97.05
N SER A 286 -76.99 -70.26 96.32
CA SER A 286 -77.21 -69.99 94.90
C SER A 286 -77.82 -68.60 94.69
N ALA A 287 -78.76 -68.19 95.53
CA ALA A 287 -79.30 -66.83 95.52
C ALA A 287 -78.22 -65.78 95.81
N ARG A 288 -77.28 -66.06 96.73
CA ARG A 288 -76.12 -65.18 97.00
C ARG A 288 -75.19 -65.08 95.79
N GLN A 289 -74.81 -66.19 95.18
CA GLN A 289 -73.92 -66.19 94.01
C GLN A 289 -74.55 -65.51 92.80
N ILE A 290 -75.82 -65.83 92.50
CA ILE A 290 -76.57 -65.19 91.40
C ILE A 290 -76.67 -63.68 91.63
N THR A 291 -76.97 -63.25 92.87
CA THR A 291 -77.04 -61.82 93.21
C THR A 291 -75.67 -61.15 93.12
N GLY A 292 -74.59 -61.83 93.52
CA GLY A 292 -73.21 -61.36 93.38
C GLY A 292 -72.81 -61.15 91.92
N SER A 293 -72.96 -62.18 91.09
CA SER A 293 -72.64 -62.11 89.65
C SER A 293 -73.53 -61.11 88.91
N ALA A 294 -74.81 -61.01 89.26
CA ALA A 294 -75.70 -60.00 88.69
C ALA A 294 -75.27 -58.57 89.05
N ASN A 295 -74.79 -58.36 90.28
CA ASN A 295 -74.26 -57.07 90.71
C ASN A 295 -72.94 -56.72 90.03
N GLU A 296 -72.02 -57.67 89.86
CA GLU A 296 -70.77 -57.46 89.12
C GLU A 296 -71.03 -57.17 87.63
N LEU A 297 -71.91 -57.93 86.98
CA LEU A 297 -72.30 -57.71 85.60
C LEU A 297 -72.99 -56.35 85.43
N ARG A 298 -73.89 -55.99 86.36
CA ARG A 298 -74.49 -54.64 86.38
C ARG A 298 -73.41 -53.57 86.52
N SER A 299 -72.45 -53.75 87.43
CA SER A 299 -71.37 -52.79 87.63
C SER A 299 -70.52 -52.64 86.36
N ALA A 300 -70.11 -53.74 85.73
CA ALA A 300 -69.30 -53.72 84.51
C ALA A 300 -70.05 -53.07 83.33
N ILE A 301 -71.35 -53.35 83.17
CA ILE A 301 -72.19 -52.72 82.14
C ILE A 301 -72.33 -51.22 82.40
N VAL A 302 -72.57 -50.81 83.65
CA VAL A 302 -72.69 -49.39 84.00
C VAL A 302 -71.37 -48.67 83.73
N THR A 303 -70.24 -49.19 84.21
CA THR A 303 -68.92 -48.58 83.97
C THR A 303 -68.56 -48.54 82.49
N GLY A 304 -68.77 -49.63 81.74
CA GLY A 304 -68.50 -49.65 80.30
C GLY A 304 -69.41 -48.68 79.51
N SER A 305 -70.67 -48.53 79.94
CA SER A 305 -71.59 -47.54 79.36
C SER A 305 -71.16 -46.10 79.67
N GLU A 306 -70.70 -45.83 80.90
CA GLU A 306 -70.18 -44.51 81.28
C GLU A 306 -68.92 -44.15 80.49
N GLU A 307 -67.98 -45.09 80.34
CA GLU A 307 -66.78 -44.90 79.53
C GLU A 307 -67.11 -44.69 78.05
N PHE A 308 -68.04 -45.47 77.49
CA PHE A 308 -68.48 -45.31 76.10
C PHE A 308 -69.11 -43.93 75.87
N VAL A 309 -70.00 -43.48 76.75
CA VAL A 309 -70.62 -42.15 76.67
C VAL A 309 -69.55 -41.06 76.78
N SER A 310 -68.60 -41.19 77.71
CA SER A 310 -67.51 -40.24 77.87
C SER A 310 -66.63 -40.16 76.63
N ASN A 311 -66.21 -41.30 76.08
CA ASN A 311 -65.39 -41.36 74.88
C ASN A 311 -66.13 -40.84 73.64
N SER A 312 -67.43 -41.15 73.51
CA SER A 312 -68.28 -40.62 72.45
C SER A 312 -68.40 -39.09 72.52
N HIS A 313 -68.50 -38.51 73.72
CA HIS A 313 -68.50 -37.05 73.90
C HIS A 313 -67.14 -36.43 73.53
N ALA A 314 -66.04 -37.06 73.93
CA ALA A 314 -64.69 -36.61 73.57
C ALA A 314 -64.49 -36.60 72.05
N VAL A 315 -64.83 -37.70 71.37
CA VAL A 315 -64.75 -37.79 69.90
C VAL A 315 -65.63 -36.73 69.23
N ASN A 316 -66.88 -36.56 69.68
CA ASN A 316 -67.77 -35.55 69.11
C ASN A 316 -67.21 -34.13 69.29
N SER A 317 -66.64 -33.82 70.46
CA SER A 317 -66.00 -32.53 70.72
C SER A 317 -64.79 -32.30 69.81
N SER A 318 -63.93 -33.31 69.62
CA SER A 318 -62.80 -33.23 68.70
C SER A 318 -63.22 -33.07 67.24
N LEU A 319 -64.25 -33.79 66.80
CA LEU A 319 -64.80 -33.64 65.44
C LEU A 319 -65.38 -32.25 65.23
N GLN A 320 -66.10 -31.71 66.22
CA GLN A 320 -66.66 -30.37 66.16
C GLN A 320 -65.56 -29.29 66.11
N SER A 321 -64.52 -29.43 66.95
CA SER A 321 -63.36 -28.55 66.91
C SER A 321 -62.63 -28.60 65.56
N THR A 322 -62.45 -29.80 65.00
CA THR A 322 -61.83 -29.97 63.67
C THR A 322 -62.70 -29.34 62.59
N SER A 323 -64.01 -29.51 62.66
CA SER A 323 -64.96 -28.89 61.72
C SER A 323 -64.91 -27.35 61.78
N ASP A 324 -64.81 -26.78 62.97
CA ASP A 324 -64.70 -25.33 63.14
C ASP A 324 -63.37 -24.81 62.56
N VAL A 325 -62.25 -25.49 62.81
CA VAL A 325 -60.95 -25.14 62.23
C VAL A 325 -60.95 -25.25 60.70
N LEU A 326 -61.54 -26.31 60.14
CA LEU A 326 -61.67 -26.47 58.70
C LEU A 326 -62.51 -25.36 58.07
N LYS A 327 -63.59 -24.94 58.73
CA LYS A 327 -64.41 -23.82 58.28
C LYS A 327 -63.61 -22.52 58.27
N THR A 328 -62.87 -22.23 59.34
CA THR A 328 -62.01 -21.04 59.41
C THR A 328 -60.95 -21.06 58.31
N HIS A 329 -60.24 -22.17 58.10
CA HIS A 329 -59.24 -22.27 57.04
C HIS A 329 -59.84 -22.17 55.63
N ALA A 330 -61.04 -22.68 55.40
CA ALA A 330 -61.74 -22.52 54.13
C ALA A 330 -62.07 -21.04 53.86
N ASP A 331 -62.48 -20.30 54.89
CA ASP A 331 -62.77 -18.87 54.78
C ASP A 331 -61.48 -18.03 54.60
N GLU A 332 -60.42 -18.32 55.36
CA GLU A 332 -59.09 -17.70 55.19
C GLU A 332 -58.50 -17.95 53.80
N SER A 333 -58.59 -19.19 53.31
CA SER A 333 -58.11 -19.55 51.97
C SER A 333 -58.88 -18.80 50.88
N ARG A 334 -60.21 -18.68 51.02
CA ARG A 334 -61.03 -17.89 50.09
C ARG A 334 -60.65 -16.42 50.12
N GLN A 335 -60.34 -15.87 51.28
CA GLN A 335 -59.91 -14.49 51.42
C GLN A 335 -58.54 -14.27 50.77
N MET A 336 -57.53 -15.10 51.10
CA MET A 336 -56.21 -15.03 50.47
C MET A 336 -56.28 -15.14 48.95
N LEU A 337 -57.13 -16.03 48.42
CA LEU A 337 -57.28 -16.19 46.97
C LEU A 337 -57.91 -14.95 46.32
N ARG A 338 -58.87 -14.29 46.98
CA ARG A 338 -59.46 -13.04 46.51
C ARG A 338 -58.44 -11.91 46.54
N ASP A 339 -57.73 -11.74 47.65
CA ASP A 339 -56.71 -10.70 47.80
C ASP A 339 -55.60 -10.86 46.75
N ALA A 340 -55.16 -12.09 46.49
CA ALA A 340 -54.18 -12.39 45.44
C ALA A 340 -54.70 -12.06 44.03
N LEU A 341 -55.97 -12.37 43.74
CA LEU A 341 -56.59 -12.05 42.45
C LEU A 341 -56.76 -10.53 42.25
N ASP A 342 -57.13 -9.81 43.30
CA ASP A 342 -57.28 -8.35 43.26
C ASP A 342 -55.92 -7.67 43.09
N GLU A 343 -54.89 -8.11 43.82
CA GLU A 343 -53.53 -7.60 43.67
C GLU A 343 -52.98 -7.89 42.27
N THR A 344 -53.16 -9.11 41.76
CA THR A 344 -52.73 -9.47 40.40
C THR A 344 -53.42 -8.61 39.35
N ASN A 345 -54.72 -8.37 39.48
CA ASN A 345 -55.45 -7.48 38.58
C ASN A 345 -54.97 -6.03 38.67
N SER A 346 -54.66 -5.55 39.89
CA SER A 346 -54.09 -4.22 40.11
C SER A 346 -52.74 -4.07 39.40
N VAL A 347 -51.82 -5.00 39.64
CA VAL A 347 -50.49 -5.03 39.01
C VAL A 347 -50.59 -5.07 37.49
N LEU A 348 -51.45 -5.94 36.93
CA LEU A 348 -51.67 -6.01 35.48
C LEU A 348 -52.21 -4.69 34.90
N ARG A 349 -53.12 -4.00 35.60
CA ARG A 349 -53.64 -2.69 35.16
C ARG A 349 -52.56 -1.62 35.17
N THR A 350 -51.73 -1.57 36.22
CA THR A 350 -50.61 -0.64 36.32
C THR A 350 -49.61 -0.90 35.20
N MET A 351 -49.21 -2.16 35.00
CA MET A 351 -48.29 -2.55 33.94
C MET A 351 -48.80 -2.15 32.54
N VAL A 352 -50.08 -2.37 32.24
CA VAL A 352 -50.69 -1.95 30.97
C VAL A 352 -50.68 -0.43 30.81
N THR A 353 -50.86 0.31 31.89
CA THR A 353 -50.85 1.78 31.88
C THR A 353 -49.44 2.31 31.63
N ASP A 354 -48.45 1.81 32.37
CA ASP A 354 -47.05 2.18 32.23
C ASP A 354 -46.53 1.84 30.82
N MET A 355 -46.85 0.65 30.32
CA MET A 355 -46.44 0.21 28.99
C MET A 355 -47.05 1.09 27.89
N LYS A 356 -48.29 1.56 28.06
CA LYS A 356 -48.94 2.49 27.13
C LYS A 356 -48.28 3.87 27.15
N GLU A 357 -47.93 4.37 28.34
CA GLU A 357 -47.26 5.66 28.49
C GLU A 357 -45.85 5.65 27.91
N GLU A 358 -45.07 4.61 28.20
CA GLU A 358 -43.71 4.43 27.70
C GLU A 358 -43.70 4.23 26.18
N SER A 359 -44.62 3.43 25.63
CA SER A 359 -44.80 3.28 24.18
C SER A 359 -45.13 4.62 23.48
N GLY A 360 -45.97 5.45 24.12
CA GLY A 360 -46.26 6.80 23.63
C GLY A 360 -45.04 7.74 23.69
N ALA A 361 -44.17 7.59 24.69
CA ALA A 361 -42.92 8.35 24.78
C ALA A 361 -41.91 7.92 23.71
N VAL A 362 -41.76 6.62 23.47
CA VAL A 362 -40.90 6.07 22.40
C VAL A 362 -41.36 6.57 21.03
N THR A 363 -42.66 6.51 20.75
CA THR A 363 -43.22 6.99 19.48
C THR A 363 -42.96 8.48 19.25
N ARG A 364 -43.10 9.31 20.29
CA ARG A 364 -42.76 10.75 20.21
C ARG A 364 -41.28 10.98 19.94
N LYS A 365 -40.39 10.32 20.68
CA LYS A 365 -38.93 10.42 20.47
C LYS A 365 -38.52 9.98 19.07
N LEU A 366 -39.10 8.90 18.54
CA LEU A 366 -38.85 8.45 17.17
C LEU A 366 -39.30 9.50 16.13
N GLY A 367 -40.44 10.15 16.35
CA GLY A 367 -40.90 11.26 15.51
C GLY A 367 -39.95 12.46 15.53
N GLU A 368 -39.51 12.89 16.72
CA GLU A 368 -38.55 14.00 16.90
C GLU A 368 -37.20 13.71 16.23
N VAL A 369 -36.68 12.49 16.37
CA VAL A 369 -35.46 12.05 15.69
C VAL A 369 -35.66 12.07 14.18
N GLY A 370 -36.80 11.57 13.68
CA GLY A 370 -37.13 11.60 12.26
C GLY A 370 -37.13 13.02 11.68
N GLU A 371 -37.77 13.97 12.37
CA GLU A 371 -37.74 15.38 11.97
C GLU A 371 -36.35 16.00 12.03
N SER A 372 -35.55 15.69 13.05
CA SER A 372 -34.19 16.19 13.19
C SER A 372 -33.31 15.71 12.04
N VAL A 373 -33.38 14.42 11.71
CA VAL A 373 -32.65 13.83 10.58
C VAL A 373 -33.06 14.47 9.27
N MET A 374 -34.35 14.70 9.04
CA MET A 374 -34.82 15.39 7.82
C MET A 374 -34.29 16.82 7.74
N ARG A 375 -34.33 17.58 8.84
CA ARG A 375 -33.80 18.96 8.90
C ARG A 375 -32.30 19.00 8.65
N GLU A 376 -31.55 18.09 9.25
CA GLU A 376 -30.10 18.03 9.11
C GLU A 376 -29.69 17.59 7.70
N THR A 377 -30.43 16.64 7.11
CA THR A 377 -30.24 16.23 5.71
C THR A 377 -30.49 17.37 4.74
N ASP A 378 -31.56 18.15 4.95
CA ASP A 378 -31.86 19.34 4.12
C ASP A 378 -30.76 20.41 4.25
N ALA A 379 -30.29 20.67 5.48
CA ALA A 379 -29.19 21.58 5.73
C ALA A 379 -27.89 21.15 5.03
N ILE A 380 -27.57 19.85 5.05
CA ILE A 380 -26.43 19.29 4.32
C ILE A 380 -26.59 19.51 2.82
N GLN A 381 -27.77 19.23 2.25
CA GLN A 381 -28.04 19.37 0.82
C GLN A 381 -27.88 20.83 0.34
N GLN A 382 -28.37 21.79 1.14
CA GLN A 382 -28.20 23.22 0.87
C GLN A 382 -26.74 23.66 1.02
N ASN A 383 -26.03 23.19 2.04
CA ASN A 383 -24.61 23.49 2.25
C ASN A 383 -23.75 22.96 1.10
N PHE A 384 -24.03 21.74 0.64
CA PHE A 384 -23.32 21.12 -0.46
C PHE A 384 -23.52 21.90 -1.76
N SER A 385 -24.75 22.30 -2.07
CA SER A 385 -25.05 23.13 -3.24
C SER A 385 -24.30 24.46 -3.21
N ARG A 386 -24.32 25.16 -2.06
CA ARG A 386 -23.54 26.41 -1.89
C ARG A 386 -22.04 26.20 -2.00
N HIS A 387 -21.53 25.04 -1.60
CA HIS A 387 -20.11 24.73 -1.72
C HIS A 387 -19.71 24.49 -3.18
N LEU A 388 -20.56 23.80 -3.95
CA LEU A 388 -20.36 23.62 -5.39
C LEU A 388 -20.35 24.96 -6.13
N GLU A 389 -21.27 25.87 -5.81
CA GLU A 389 -21.31 27.21 -6.42
C GLU A 389 -20.03 28.01 -6.13
N ARG A 390 -19.54 28.00 -4.87
CA ARG A 390 -18.28 28.69 -4.53
C ARG A 390 -17.07 28.08 -5.24
N MET A 391 -17.01 26.76 -5.31
CA MET A 391 -15.92 26.07 -6.01
C MET A 391 -15.94 26.39 -7.50
N GLN A 392 -17.12 26.48 -8.12
CA GLN A 392 -17.26 26.86 -9.51
C GLN A 392 -16.76 28.29 -9.77
N GLU A 393 -17.08 29.23 -8.87
CA GLU A 393 -16.61 30.62 -9.00
C GLU A 393 -15.10 30.73 -8.78
N GLN A 394 -14.54 30.03 -7.78
CA GLN A 394 -13.09 30.00 -7.58
C GLN A 394 -12.33 29.40 -8.77
N LEU A 395 -12.88 28.35 -9.39
CA LEU A 395 -12.32 27.79 -10.63
C LEU A 395 -12.36 28.81 -11.76
N ARG A 396 -13.46 29.56 -11.89
CA ARG A 396 -13.60 30.60 -12.91
C ARG A 396 -12.56 31.69 -12.74
N GLU A 397 -12.39 32.21 -11.52
CA GLU A 397 -11.38 33.22 -11.19
C GLU A 397 -9.95 32.70 -11.41
N SER A 398 -9.67 31.47 -11.00
CA SER A 398 -8.35 30.85 -11.19
C SER A 398 -8.01 30.69 -12.67
N ILE A 399 -8.97 30.27 -13.50
CA ILE A 399 -8.77 30.14 -14.95
C ILE A 399 -8.53 31.52 -15.57
N GLU A 400 -9.31 32.53 -15.18
CA GLU A 400 -9.14 33.90 -15.68
C GLU A 400 -7.75 34.47 -15.32
N SER A 401 -7.30 34.25 -14.09
CA SER A 401 -5.95 34.63 -13.63
C SER A 401 -4.86 33.91 -14.43
N SER A 402 -4.94 32.59 -14.61
CA SER A 402 -3.95 31.83 -15.40
C SER A 402 -3.91 32.28 -16.85
N VAL A 403 -5.06 32.54 -17.48
CA VAL A 403 -5.11 33.04 -18.86
C VAL A 403 -4.45 34.41 -18.97
N LYS A 404 -4.66 35.28 -17.97
CA LYS A 404 -4.02 36.60 -17.93
C LYS A 404 -2.49 36.49 -17.79
N GLU A 405 -1.99 35.70 -16.84
CA GLU A 405 -0.56 35.47 -16.67
C GLU A 405 0.08 34.84 -17.92
N GLN A 406 -0.60 33.87 -18.54
CA GLN A 406 -0.11 33.22 -19.75
C GLN A 406 -0.04 34.20 -20.93
N ARG A 407 -1.00 35.12 -21.04
CA ARG A 407 -0.99 36.17 -22.07
C ARG A 407 0.16 37.15 -21.86
N GLU A 408 0.39 37.60 -20.62
CA GLU A 408 1.50 38.49 -20.28
C GLU A 408 2.86 37.84 -20.53
N SER A 409 3.02 36.57 -20.14
CA SER A 409 4.22 35.78 -20.40
C SER A 409 4.49 35.61 -21.90
N THR A 410 3.45 35.23 -22.66
CA THR A 410 3.54 35.08 -24.13
C THR A 410 3.95 36.40 -24.79
N GLN A 411 3.40 37.53 -24.34
CA GLN A 411 3.74 38.83 -24.87
C GLN A 411 5.19 39.25 -24.55
N LYS A 412 5.68 38.93 -23.34
CA LYS A 412 7.10 39.11 -22.99
C LYS A 412 8.01 38.27 -23.88
N VAL A 413 7.67 37.00 -24.11
CA VAL A 413 8.44 36.10 -24.98
C VAL A 413 8.46 36.64 -26.42
N LEU A 414 7.31 37.05 -26.96
CA LEU A 414 7.22 37.58 -28.32
C LEU A 414 8.06 38.86 -28.48
N SER A 415 8.00 39.76 -27.48
CA SER A 415 8.80 40.98 -27.47
C SER A 415 10.30 40.68 -27.39
N GLY A 416 10.70 39.72 -26.56
CA GLY A 416 12.09 39.28 -26.45
C GLY A 416 12.59 38.66 -27.76
N LEU A 417 11.75 37.86 -28.43
CA LEU A 417 12.06 37.26 -29.72
C LEU A 417 12.25 38.34 -30.80
N SER A 418 11.37 39.35 -30.85
CA SER A 418 11.49 40.47 -31.78
C SER A 418 12.78 41.25 -31.57
N GLN A 419 13.12 41.56 -30.32
CA GLN A 419 14.35 42.28 -29.98
C GLN A 419 15.60 41.47 -30.33
N HIS A 420 15.56 40.15 -30.13
CA HIS A 420 16.66 39.27 -30.49
C HIS A 420 16.83 39.14 -32.01
N ALA A 421 15.71 39.06 -32.74
CA ALA A 421 15.72 39.05 -34.21
C ALA A 421 16.29 40.36 -34.77
N GLU A 422 15.88 41.51 -34.22
CA GLU A 422 16.39 42.83 -34.63
C GLU A 422 17.89 42.96 -34.37
N LYS A 423 18.36 42.50 -33.20
CA LYS A 423 19.79 42.49 -32.86
C LYS A 423 20.58 41.56 -33.78
N ALA A 424 20.10 40.35 -34.03
CA ALA A 424 20.77 39.39 -34.92
C ALA A 424 20.83 39.90 -36.38
N LEU A 425 19.78 40.56 -36.87
CA LEU A 425 19.76 41.22 -38.17
C LEU A 425 20.72 42.41 -38.22
N GLY A 426 20.81 43.20 -37.15
CA GLY A 426 21.78 44.29 -37.02
C GLY A 426 23.23 43.80 -37.07
N ASP A 427 23.56 42.80 -36.26
CA ASP A 427 24.88 42.17 -36.21
C ASP A 427 25.25 41.53 -37.56
N THR A 428 24.27 40.88 -38.22
CA THR A 428 24.43 40.33 -39.57
C THR A 428 24.69 41.43 -40.59
N GLY A 429 23.97 42.54 -40.54
CA GLY A 429 24.16 43.69 -41.41
C GLY A 429 25.52 44.35 -41.24
N GLU A 430 26.01 44.47 -40.00
CA GLU A 430 27.35 44.99 -39.72
C GLU A 430 28.45 44.04 -40.22
N SER A 431 28.28 42.73 -40.03
CA SER A 431 29.22 41.72 -40.53
C SER A 431 29.24 41.69 -42.06
N LEU A 432 28.09 41.78 -42.73
CA LEU A 432 27.98 41.89 -44.19
C LEU A 432 28.68 43.14 -44.71
N LYS A 433 28.50 44.29 -44.06
CA LYS A 433 29.19 45.52 -44.42
C LYS A 433 30.70 45.38 -44.34
N LYS A 434 31.23 44.83 -43.23
CA LYS A 434 32.67 44.54 -43.07
C LYS A 434 33.18 43.58 -44.15
N GLN A 435 32.39 42.59 -44.52
CA GLN A 435 32.76 41.60 -45.53
C GLN A 435 32.81 42.20 -46.93
N ILE A 436 31.89 43.12 -47.25
CA ILE A 436 31.91 43.91 -48.50
C ILE A 436 33.13 44.84 -48.53
N GLU A 437 33.42 45.57 -47.44
CA GLU A 437 34.59 46.45 -47.38
C GLU A 437 35.92 45.67 -47.53
N ASN A 438 36.00 44.46 -46.96
CA ASN A 438 37.16 43.59 -47.12
C ASN A 438 37.27 43.03 -48.56
N LEU A 439 36.14 42.71 -49.18
CA LEU A 439 36.08 42.28 -50.59
C LEU A 439 36.58 43.41 -51.51
N ASP A 440 36.13 44.64 -51.29
CA ASP A 440 36.56 45.80 -52.08
C ASP A 440 38.07 46.02 -51.96
N ARG A 441 38.65 45.95 -50.76
CA ARG A 441 40.11 46.04 -50.58
C ARG A 441 40.87 44.91 -51.27
N ALA A 442 40.35 43.69 -51.22
CA ALA A 442 40.96 42.54 -51.89
C ALA A 442 40.92 42.71 -53.43
N LEU A 443 39.80 43.21 -53.96
CA LEU A 443 39.64 43.52 -55.38
C LEU A 443 40.58 44.64 -55.82
N GLU A 444 40.72 45.71 -55.03
CA GLU A 444 41.64 46.80 -55.30
C GLU A 444 43.11 46.31 -55.34
N HIS A 445 43.48 45.44 -54.40
CA HIS A 445 44.82 44.86 -54.37
C HIS A 445 45.09 43.99 -55.60
N GLU A 446 44.16 43.11 -55.98
CA GLU A 446 44.35 42.24 -57.15
C GLU A 446 44.30 43.03 -58.46
N LEU A 447 43.43 44.03 -58.59
CA LEU A 447 43.44 44.94 -59.74
C LEU A 447 44.79 45.66 -59.87
N THR A 448 45.36 46.14 -58.77
CA THR A 448 46.68 46.80 -58.76
C THR A 448 47.81 45.84 -59.16
N LYS A 449 47.75 44.59 -58.68
CA LYS A 449 48.73 43.55 -58.98
C LYS A 449 48.66 43.13 -60.44
N VAL A 450 47.45 42.93 -60.98
CA VAL A 450 47.20 42.65 -62.40
C VAL A 450 47.70 43.81 -63.27
N MET A 451 47.42 45.06 -62.88
CA MET A 451 47.91 46.24 -63.60
C MET A 451 49.44 46.35 -63.61
N ASN A 452 50.10 46.08 -62.48
CA ASN A 452 51.56 46.05 -62.40
C ASN A 452 52.17 44.92 -63.23
N HIS A 453 51.57 43.73 -63.19
CA HIS A 453 52.04 42.59 -63.95
C HIS A 453 51.83 42.78 -65.47
N MET A 454 50.70 43.37 -65.87
CA MET A 454 50.47 43.83 -67.24
C MET A 454 51.50 44.89 -67.65
N GLY A 455 51.79 45.88 -66.80
CA GLY A 455 52.77 46.93 -67.08
C GLY A 455 54.19 46.38 -67.29
N GLN A 456 54.64 45.44 -66.44
CA GLN A 456 55.93 44.75 -66.60
C GLN A 456 55.96 43.88 -67.86
N SER A 457 54.88 43.17 -68.15
CA SER A 457 54.77 42.33 -69.35
C SER A 457 54.80 43.17 -70.63
N LEU A 458 54.08 44.30 -70.65
CA LEU A 458 54.09 45.27 -71.75
C LEU A 458 55.47 45.93 -71.94
N ALA A 459 56.16 46.30 -70.85
CA ALA A 459 57.52 46.84 -70.92
C ALA A 459 58.51 45.81 -71.49
N THR A 460 58.38 44.55 -71.08
CA THR A 460 59.22 43.43 -71.56
C THR A 460 58.96 43.15 -73.04
N ILE A 461 57.69 43.10 -73.46
CA ILE A 461 57.30 42.90 -74.86
C ILE A 461 57.77 44.08 -75.71
N SER A 462 57.59 45.32 -75.26
CA SER A 462 58.04 46.52 -75.97
C SER A 462 59.57 46.59 -76.10
N GLY A 463 60.30 46.24 -75.03
CA GLY A 463 61.76 46.12 -75.06
C GLY A 463 62.24 45.03 -76.04
N LYS A 464 61.58 43.88 -76.06
CA LYS A 464 61.88 42.79 -77.00
C LYS A 464 61.56 43.18 -78.44
N PHE A 465 60.41 43.80 -78.69
CA PHE A 465 60.03 44.34 -79.99
C PHE A 465 61.05 45.37 -80.51
N THR A 466 61.53 46.28 -79.66
CA THR A 466 62.52 47.29 -80.04
C THR A 466 63.87 46.66 -80.37
N THR A 467 64.25 45.62 -79.63
CA THR A 467 65.48 44.86 -79.85
C THR A 467 65.40 44.06 -81.15
N ASP A 468 64.28 43.39 -81.39
CA ASP A 468 64.03 42.61 -82.60
C ASP A 468 63.93 43.51 -83.83
N TYR A 469 63.30 44.69 -83.72
CA TYR A 469 63.28 45.70 -84.79
C TYR A 469 64.68 46.25 -85.11
N LYS A 470 65.52 46.49 -84.09
CA LYS A 470 66.93 46.86 -84.30
C LYS A 470 67.71 45.76 -85.00
N GLY A 471 67.49 44.50 -84.63
CA GLY A 471 68.08 43.34 -85.29
C GLY A 471 67.66 43.25 -86.76
N LEU A 472 66.35 43.38 -87.03
CA LEU A 472 65.79 43.32 -88.38
C LEU A 472 66.30 44.45 -89.27
N VAL A 473 66.41 45.68 -88.76
CA VAL A 473 66.94 46.83 -89.51
C VAL A 473 68.43 46.66 -89.82
N ASN A 474 69.23 46.12 -88.89
CA ASN A 474 70.63 45.82 -89.14
C ASN A 474 70.80 44.74 -90.22
N GLU A 475 69.94 43.73 -90.23
CA GLU A 475 70.01 42.67 -91.24
C GLU A 475 69.47 43.12 -92.60
N MET A 476 68.46 44.01 -92.62
CA MET A 476 68.06 44.74 -93.83
C MET A 476 69.19 45.64 -94.38
N ASP A 477 69.92 46.36 -93.51
CA ASP A 477 71.06 47.18 -93.94
C ASP A 477 72.21 46.31 -94.50
N ARG A 478 72.43 45.12 -93.93
CA ARG A 478 73.35 44.12 -94.49
C ARG A 478 72.94 43.65 -95.88
N ILE A 479 71.66 43.35 -96.09
CA ILE A 479 71.13 42.89 -97.39
C ILE A 479 71.22 44.03 -98.43
N VAL A 480 70.93 45.27 -98.05
CA VAL A 480 71.05 46.44 -98.95
C VAL A 480 72.51 46.72 -99.33
N ARG A 481 73.47 46.53 -98.41
CA ARG A 481 74.91 46.61 -98.73
C ARG A 481 75.38 45.46 -99.63
N TYR A 482 74.79 44.27 -99.48
CA TYR A 482 75.08 43.12 -100.34
C TYR A 482 74.53 43.30 -101.76
N GLN A 483 73.35 43.91 -101.93
CA GLN A 483 72.78 44.22 -103.26
C GLN A 483 73.49 45.39 -103.97
N ARG A 484 74.19 46.27 -103.25
CA ARG A 484 74.96 47.38 -103.85
C ARG A 484 76.36 47.00 -104.37
N SER A 485 76.84 45.78 -104.13
CA SER A 485 78.18 45.32 -104.54
C SER A 485 78.16 44.21 -105.62
N GLY A 486 76.99 43.86 -106.16
CA GLY A 486 76.82 42.78 -107.13
C GLY A 486 76.28 43.17 -108.52
N ASN A 487 76.16 44.45 -108.86
CA ASN A 487 75.63 44.89 -110.17
C ASN A 487 76.45 46.06 -110.76
N SER A 488 77.75 45.83 -110.94
CA SER A 488 78.64 46.66 -111.76
C SER A 488 79.58 45.78 -112.57
N VAL A 489 79.01 44.94 -113.44
CA VAL A 489 79.62 44.46 -114.68
C VAL A 489 78.53 44.41 -115.74
#